data_AF-A0A938GYB6-F1
#
_entry.id   AF-A0A938GYB6-F1
#
_cell.length_a   1.000
_cell.length_b   1.000
_cell.length_c   1.000
_cell.angle_alpha   90.00
_cell.angle_beta   90.00
_cell.angle_gamma   90.00
#
_symmetry.space_group_name_H-M   'P 1'
#
loop_
_entity.id
_entity.type
_entity.pdbx_description
1 polymer ?
#
loop_
_entity_poly.entity_id
_entity_poly.type
_entity_poly.pdbx_seq_one_letter_code
_entity_poly.pdbx_strand_id
1 'polypeptide(L)'
;FGFIGGITGVTLGTQQINIIAHNTLRITGHFHATVVGGTTLAFMALTYYVIPLMFRRDFIWPSAARLQPWLFGVGILFVSLGMSFAGSMGVPRRIYDIDQSGAYGPAAHLMLGVMGIGAICAVIGLLLFAVLCVGTLLFGERNHGRPMADWGVAQPLTGARPGSLEHDHWAVKGTVVLTAVFLTCFAVYYFANWKALADVWPVR
;
A
#
# COMPACT_ATOMS: atom_id res chain seq x y z
N PHE A 1 -1.47 1.28 -4.53
CA PHE A 1 -1.80 2.63 -5.05
C PHE A 1 -3.31 2.86 -5.09
N GLY A 2 -4.05 2.13 -5.93
CA GLY A 2 -5.47 2.44 -6.21
C GLY A 2 -6.44 2.28 -5.06
N PHE A 3 -6.29 1.28 -4.19
CA PHE A 3 -7.30 0.98 -3.17
C PHE A 3 -7.32 2.00 -2.03
N ILE A 4 -6.43 1.87 -1.03
CA ILE A 4 -6.42 2.76 0.13
C ILE A 4 -6.03 4.19 -0.29
N GLY A 5 -4.94 4.31 -1.05
CA GLY A 5 -4.45 5.60 -1.51
C GLY A 5 -5.43 6.35 -2.41
N GLY A 6 -6.03 5.66 -3.39
CA GLY A 6 -7.02 6.26 -4.29
C GLY A 6 -8.30 6.67 -3.57
N ILE A 7 -8.89 5.78 -2.75
CA ILE A 7 -10.13 6.06 -1.99
C ILE A 7 -9.92 7.27 -1.05
N THR A 8 -8.83 7.26 -0.29
CA THR A 8 -8.51 8.36 0.63
C THR A 8 -8.19 9.65 -0.11
N GLY A 9 -7.51 9.59 -1.27
CA GLY A 9 -7.16 10.76 -2.06
C GLY A 9 -8.38 11.53 -2.58
N VAL A 10 -9.37 10.82 -3.13
CA VAL A 10 -10.63 11.45 -3.58
C VAL A 10 -11.37 12.11 -2.42
N THR A 11 -11.42 11.44 -1.28
CA THR A 11 -12.14 11.92 -0.09
C THR A 11 -11.45 13.15 0.53
N LEU A 12 -10.13 13.09 0.71
CA LEU A 12 -9.32 14.17 1.29
C LEU A 12 -9.12 15.34 0.32
N GLY A 13 -9.27 15.12 -0.99
CA GLY A 13 -9.29 16.17 -2.01
C GLY A 13 -10.54 17.05 -1.97
N THR A 14 -11.60 16.61 -1.27
CA THR A 14 -12.83 17.41 -1.09
C THR A 14 -12.58 18.50 -0.04
N GLN A 15 -12.73 19.77 -0.42
CA GLN A 15 -12.42 20.91 0.45
C GLN A 15 -13.12 20.83 1.82
N GLN A 16 -14.40 20.47 1.85
CA GLN A 16 -15.19 20.39 3.08
C GLN A 16 -14.65 19.34 4.06
N ILE A 17 -14.31 18.14 3.57
CA ILE A 17 -13.70 17.08 4.39
C ILE A 17 -12.28 17.47 4.81
N ASN A 18 -11.56 18.19 3.96
CA ASN A 18 -10.21 18.62 4.28
C ASN A 18 -10.16 19.59 5.47
N ILE A 19 -11.23 20.30 5.81
CA ILE A 19 -11.26 21.17 6.99
C ILE A 19 -11.00 20.39 8.29
N ILE A 20 -11.49 19.15 8.38
CA ILE A 20 -11.30 18.28 9.56
C ILE A 20 -10.08 17.35 9.44
N ALA A 21 -9.43 17.31 8.28
CA ALA A 21 -8.31 16.40 8.01
C ALA A 21 -6.97 17.12 7.81
N HIS A 22 -6.99 18.40 7.44
CA HIS A 22 -5.81 19.17 7.14
C HIS A 22 -4.92 19.31 8.38
N ASN A 23 -3.61 19.35 8.19
CA ASN A 23 -2.60 19.39 9.26
C ASN A 23 -2.64 18.24 10.29
N THR A 24 -3.40 17.16 10.05
CA THR A 24 -3.35 15.96 10.89
C THR A 24 -2.52 14.85 10.25
N LEU A 25 -2.27 13.79 11.02
CA LEU A 25 -1.66 12.55 10.51
C LEU A 25 -2.50 11.87 9.43
N ARG A 26 -3.76 12.27 9.21
CA ARG A 26 -4.63 11.66 8.19
C ARG A 26 -4.09 11.90 6.78
N ILE A 27 -3.59 13.11 6.51
CA ILE A 27 -2.91 13.44 5.25
C ILE A 27 -1.61 12.64 5.11
N THR A 28 -0.84 12.51 6.19
CA THR A 28 0.41 11.74 6.19
C THR A 28 0.15 10.25 5.90
N GLY A 29 -0.91 9.68 6.49
CA GLY A 29 -1.38 8.32 6.21
C GLY A 29 -1.69 8.10 4.73
N HIS A 30 -2.47 8.99 4.13
CA HIS A 30 -2.78 8.95 2.69
C HIS A 30 -1.52 8.93 1.81
N PHE A 31 -0.53 9.80 2.08
CA PHE A 31 0.73 9.81 1.33
C PHE A 31 1.55 8.53 1.49
N HIS A 32 1.53 7.91 2.68
CA HIS A 32 2.22 6.63 2.88
C HIS A 32 1.51 5.48 2.16
N ALA A 33 0.17 5.48 2.05
CA ALA A 33 -0.55 4.49 1.24
C ALA A 33 -0.23 4.62 -0.27
N THR A 34 -0.12 5.85 -0.77
CA THR A 34 0.06 6.14 -2.20
C THR A 34 1.52 6.03 -2.62
N VAL A 35 2.40 6.83 -2.03
CA VAL A 35 3.80 6.94 -2.45
C VAL A 35 4.60 5.78 -1.89
N VAL A 36 4.68 5.65 -0.56
CA VAL A 36 5.54 4.64 0.07
C VAL A 36 5.00 3.22 -0.16
N GLY A 37 3.69 3.04 -0.10
CA GLY A 37 3.06 1.75 -0.39
C GLY A 37 3.08 1.45 -1.88
N GLY A 38 2.40 2.27 -2.69
CA GLY A 38 2.24 1.99 -4.11
C GLY A 38 3.50 2.16 -4.94
N THR A 39 4.14 3.32 -4.86
CA THR A 39 5.26 3.68 -5.75
C THR A 39 6.52 2.90 -5.38
N THR A 40 6.87 2.83 -4.10
CA THR A 40 8.07 2.08 -3.68
C THR A 40 7.94 0.59 -3.97
N LEU A 41 6.78 -0.05 -3.72
CA LEU A 41 6.59 -1.45 -4.10
C LEU A 41 6.70 -1.68 -5.61
N ALA A 42 6.23 -0.74 -6.43
CA ALA A 42 6.39 -0.82 -7.88
C ALA A 42 7.88 -0.75 -8.28
N PHE A 43 8.66 0.13 -7.66
CA PHE A 43 10.11 0.19 -7.88
C PHE A 43 10.85 -1.05 -7.35
N MET A 44 10.43 -1.62 -6.21
CA MET A 44 10.98 -2.88 -5.70
C MET A 44 10.70 -4.03 -6.66
N ALA A 45 9.47 -4.14 -7.17
CA ALA A 45 9.09 -5.14 -8.17
C ALA A 45 9.90 -4.97 -9.47
N LEU A 46 10.05 -3.73 -9.95
CA LEU A 46 10.89 -3.42 -11.10
C LEU A 46 12.35 -3.81 -10.85
N THR A 47 12.87 -3.59 -9.65
CA THR A 47 14.26 -3.97 -9.30
C THR A 47 14.42 -5.49 -9.27
N TYR A 48 13.47 -6.22 -8.68
CA TYR A 48 13.45 -7.70 -8.72
C TYR A 48 13.40 -8.24 -10.15
N TYR A 49 12.77 -7.49 -11.05
CA TYR A 49 12.72 -7.82 -12.45
C TYR A 49 14.04 -7.51 -13.19
N VAL A 50 14.61 -6.32 -12.97
CA VAL A 50 15.79 -5.83 -13.70
C VAL A 50 17.07 -6.55 -13.31
N ILE A 51 17.22 -6.98 -12.05
CA ILE A 51 18.45 -7.65 -11.58
C ILE A 51 18.79 -8.91 -12.41
N PRO A 52 17.91 -9.92 -12.53
CA PRO A 52 18.21 -11.11 -13.33
C PRO A 52 18.30 -10.79 -14.83
N LEU A 53 17.56 -9.79 -15.31
CA LEU A 53 17.60 -9.36 -16.72
C LEU A 53 18.96 -8.78 -17.11
N MET A 54 19.46 -7.80 -16.35
CA MET A 54 20.67 -7.05 -16.69
C MET A 54 21.94 -7.73 -16.21
N PHE A 55 21.92 -8.28 -14.99
CA PHE A 55 23.12 -8.85 -14.37
C PHE A 55 23.23 -10.36 -14.53
N ARG A 56 22.18 -11.02 -15.07
CA ARG A 56 22.13 -12.47 -15.28
C ARG A 56 22.53 -13.24 -14.03
N ARG A 57 21.97 -12.85 -12.88
CA ARG A 57 22.19 -13.49 -11.58
C ARG A 57 20.88 -13.86 -10.94
N ASP A 58 20.85 -15.05 -10.33
CA ASP A 58 19.71 -15.52 -9.56
C ASP A 58 19.77 -14.98 -8.14
N PHE A 59 18.59 -14.68 -7.57
CA PHE A 59 18.50 -14.10 -6.23
C PHE A 59 19.03 -15.04 -5.16
N ILE A 60 19.83 -14.49 -4.25
CA ILE A 60 20.15 -15.17 -3.00
C ILE A 60 18.86 -15.35 -2.19
N TRP A 61 18.68 -16.54 -1.60
CA TRP A 61 17.48 -16.91 -0.84
C TRP A 61 16.14 -16.60 -1.53
N PRO A 62 15.75 -17.39 -2.56
CA PRO A 62 14.51 -17.17 -3.31
C PRO A 62 13.25 -17.07 -2.45
N SER A 63 13.17 -17.84 -1.35
CA SER A 63 12.04 -17.78 -0.41
C SER A 63 11.94 -16.43 0.30
N ALA A 64 13.07 -15.84 0.71
CA ALA A 64 13.10 -14.53 1.34
C ALA A 64 12.74 -13.42 0.34
N ALA A 65 13.18 -13.54 -0.92
CA ALA A 65 12.79 -12.62 -1.98
C ALA A 65 11.29 -12.63 -2.29
N ARG A 66 10.62 -13.79 -2.18
CA ARG A 66 9.15 -13.86 -2.29
C ARG A 66 8.43 -13.25 -1.09
N LEU A 67 9.02 -13.35 0.11
CA LEU A 67 8.42 -12.84 1.35
C LEU A 67 8.58 -11.32 1.50
N GLN A 68 9.70 -10.77 1.05
CA GLN A 68 10.08 -9.37 1.28
C GLN A 68 8.98 -8.36 0.89
N PRO A 69 8.33 -8.44 -0.30
CA PRO A 69 7.32 -7.47 -0.68
C PRO A 69 6.10 -7.50 0.25
N TRP A 70 5.75 -8.67 0.78
CA TRP A 70 4.66 -8.82 1.75
C TRP A 70 5.03 -8.20 3.09
N LEU A 71 6.25 -8.44 3.58
CA LEU A 71 6.71 -7.88 4.84
C LEU A 71 6.71 -6.34 4.79
N PHE A 72 7.26 -5.76 3.72
CA PHE A 72 7.24 -4.31 3.51
C PHE A 72 5.82 -3.78 3.31
N GLY A 73 5.03 -4.42 2.44
CA GLY A 73 3.68 -3.99 2.10
C GLY A 73 2.72 -4.01 3.30
N VAL A 74 2.75 -5.06 4.11
CA VAL A 74 1.94 -5.15 5.35
C VAL A 74 2.44 -4.14 6.39
N GLY A 75 3.75 -3.94 6.51
CA GLY A 75 4.30 -2.90 7.38
C GLY A 75 3.78 -1.50 7.02
N ILE A 76 3.87 -1.12 5.74
CA ILE A 76 3.36 0.17 5.26
C ILE A 76 1.84 0.28 5.36
N LEU A 77 1.10 -0.82 5.20
CA LEU A 77 -0.33 -0.85 5.46
C LEU A 77 -0.64 -0.44 6.90
N PHE A 78 0.04 -1.01 7.89
CA PHE A 78 -0.14 -0.65 9.31
C PHE A 78 0.31 0.77 9.63
N VAL A 79 1.43 1.23 9.05
CA VAL A 79 1.86 2.63 9.14
C VAL A 79 0.76 3.57 8.65
N SER A 80 0.24 3.31 7.45
CA SER A 80 -0.79 4.12 6.82
C SER A 80 -2.10 4.12 7.62
N LEU A 81 -2.55 2.96 8.09
CA LEU A 81 -3.78 2.84 8.87
C LEU A 81 -3.62 3.53 10.23
N GLY A 82 -2.53 3.27 10.95
CA GLY A 82 -2.24 3.90 12.24
C GLY A 82 -2.24 5.43 12.15
N MET A 83 -1.55 6.00 11.15
CA MET A 83 -1.57 7.45 10.91
C MET A 83 -2.95 7.98 10.51
N SER A 84 -3.68 7.25 9.66
CA SER A 84 -5.00 7.68 9.18
C SER A 84 -6.03 7.72 10.31
N PHE A 85 -6.03 6.71 11.19
CA PHE A 85 -6.92 6.67 12.34
C PHE A 85 -6.46 7.63 13.45
N ALA A 86 -5.16 7.72 13.76
CA ALA A 86 -4.65 8.71 14.71
C ALA A 86 -5.01 10.15 14.27
N GLY A 87 -4.78 10.48 13.01
CA GLY A 87 -5.14 11.79 12.46
C GLY A 87 -6.66 12.01 12.36
N SER A 88 -7.45 10.95 12.35
CA SER A 88 -8.92 11.04 12.44
C SER A 88 -9.40 11.49 13.82
N MET A 89 -8.60 11.24 14.85
CA MET A 89 -8.81 11.72 16.21
C MET A 89 -8.17 13.10 16.45
N GLY A 90 -7.75 13.79 15.39
CA GLY A 90 -7.18 15.14 15.47
C GLY A 90 -5.67 15.20 15.73
N VAL A 91 -4.97 14.06 15.81
CA VAL A 91 -3.52 14.06 16.08
C VAL A 91 -2.77 14.85 15.01
N PRO A 92 -2.03 15.92 15.36
CA PRO A 92 -1.41 16.80 14.38
C PRO A 92 -0.18 16.14 13.79
N ARG A 93 0.15 16.50 12.56
CA ARG A 93 1.47 16.14 12.00
C ARG A 93 2.56 17.02 12.60
N ARG A 94 3.79 16.51 12.65
CA ARG A 94 5.02 17.25 13.02
C ARG A 94 5.06 17.71 14.49
N ILE A 95 4.41 16.96 15.38
CA ILE A 95 4.53 17.13 16.83
C ILE A 95 5.26 15.92 17.39
N TYR A 96 6.26 16.18 18.24
CA TYR A 96 7.06 15.13 18.87
C TYR A 96 6.29 14.41 19.98
N ASP A 97 5.57 15.17 20.81
CA ASP A 97 4.84 14.65 21.96
C ASP A 97 3.40 15.16 21.95
N ILE A 98 2.45 14.23 21.85
CA ILE A 98 1.01 14.53 21.78
C ILE A 98 0.41 14.73 23.19
N ASP A 99 1.07 14.22 24.24
CA ASP A 99 0.58 14.24 25.61
C ASP A 99 0.72 15.61 26.27
N GLN A 100 1.59 16.48 25.72
CA GLN A 100 1.74 17.85 26.22
C GLN A 100 0.41 18.63 26.27
N SER A 101 -0.53 18.29 25.40
CA SER A 101 -1.85 18.92 25.33
C SER A 101 -2.88 18.30 26.29
N GLY A 102 -2.63 17.08 26.80
CA GLY A 102 -3.62 16.28 27.55
C GLY A 102 -4.91 15.97 26.78
N ALA A 103 -4.96 16.24 25.48
CA ALA A 103 -6.19 16.23 24.68
C ALA A 103 -6.50 14.87 24.02
N TYR A 104 -5.55 13.93 24.02
CA TYR A 104 -5.67 12.66 23.31
C TYR A 104 -5.88 11.49 24.27
N GLY A 105 -6.82 10.62 23.92
CA GLY A 105 -7.14 9.43 24.72
C GLY A 105 -6.38 8.16 24.28
N PRO A 106 -6.58 7.04 24.99
CA PRO A 106 -5.86 5.77 24.74
C PRO A 106 -5.98 5.24 23.31
N ALA A 107 -7.11 5.53 22.62
CA ALA A 107 -7.30 5.12 21.24
C ALA A 107 -6.28 5.76 20.28
N ALA A 108 -5.91 7.02 20.51
CA ALA A 108 -4.88 7.70 19.71
C ALA A 108 -3.52 7.06 19.90
N HIS A 109 -3.13 6.76 21.15
CA HIS A 109 -1.90 6.03 21.46
C HIS A 109 -1.87 4.63 20.85
N LEU A 110 -2.99 3.91 20.88
CA LEU A 110 -3.10 2.61 20.23
C LEU A 110 -2.80 2.71 18.73
N MET A 111 -3.41 3.69 18.04
CA MET A 111 -3.18 3.89 16.60
C MET A 111 -1.73 4.31 16.29
N LEU A 112 -1.10 5.11 17.15
CA LEU A 112 0.33 5.43 17.05
C LEU A 112 1.21 4.20 17.33
N GLY A 113 0.80 3.32 18.25
CA GLY A 113 1.47 2.03 18.49
C GLY A 113 1.39 1.11 17.26
N VAL A 114 0.22 1.02 16.62
CA VAL A 114 0.05 0.30 15.35
C VAL A 114 0.95 0.87 14.26
N MET A 115 1.04 2.19 14.16
CA MET A 115 1.98 2.86 13.26
C MET A 115 3.43 2.46 13.56
N GLY A 116 3.83 2.46 14.84
CA GLY A 116 5.18 2.07 15.26
C GLY A 116 5.54 0.63 14.90
N ILE A 117 4.65 -0.33 15.19
CA ILE A 117 4.83 -1.74 14.82
C ILE A 117 4.94 -1.89 13.30
N GLY A 118 4.04 -1.25 12.55
CA GLY A 118 4.09 -1.23 11.09
C GLY A 118 5.41 -0.67 10.56
N ALA A 119 5.92 0.40 11.18
CA ALA A 119 7.18 1.04 10.77
C ALA A 119 8.37 0.10 10.98
N ILE A 120 8.42 -0.61 12.10
CA ILE A 120 9.45 -1.63 12.35
C ILE A 120 9.39 -2.72 11.28
N CYS A 121 8.19 -3.27 10.99
CA CYS A 121 8.02 -4.27 9.93
C CYS A 121 8.47 -3.76 8.56
N ALA A 122 8.10 -2.52 8.21
CA ALA A 122 8.48 -1.90 6.94
C ALA A 122 10.00 -1.69 6.83
N VAL A 123 10.66 -1.23 7.90
CA VAL A 123 12.12 -1.07 7.92
C VAL A 123 12.83 -2.41 7.76
N ILE A 124 12.38 -3.46 8.46
CA ILE A 124 12.93 -4.81 8.29
C ILE A 124 12.75 -5.29 6.85
N GLY A 125 11.56 -5.09 6.26
CA GLY A 125 11.29 -5.40 4.86
C GLY A 125 12.18 -4.63 3.88
N LEU A 126 12.47 -3.36 4.17
CA LEU A 126 13.35 -2.52 3.35
C LEU A 126 14.82 -2.98 3.46
N LEU A 127 15.30 -3.28 4.66
CA LEU A 127 16.65 -3.81 4.87
C LEU A 127 16.82 -5.16 4.19
N LEU A 128 15.82 -6.04 4.29
CA LEU A 128 15.81 -7.32 3.60
C LEU A 128 15.90 -7.13 2.08
N PHE A 129 15.16 -6.17 1.52
CA PHE A 129 15.26 -5.81 0.10
C PHE A 129 16.67 -5.39 -0.29
N ALA A 130 17.30 -4.51 0.48
CA ALA A 130 18.66 -4.05 0.22
C ALA A 130 19.67 -5.21 0.28
N VAL A 131 19.59 -6.08 1.29
CA VAL A 131 20.45 -7.26 1.42
C VAL A 131 20.25 -8.21 0.24
N LEU A 132 19.00 -8.48 -0.17
CA LEU A 132 18.71 -9.35 -1.30
C LEU A 132 19.26 -8.78 -2.61
N CYS A 133 19.09 -7.49 -2.87
CA CYS A 133 19.57 -6.87 -4.10
C CYS A 133 21.11 -6.82 -4.15
N VAL A 134 21.74 -6.28 -3.11
CA VAL A 134 23.21 -6.15 -3.03
C VAL A 134 23.87 -7.53 -2.95
N GLY A 135 23.34 -8.42 -2.12
CA GLY A 135 23.85 -9.77 -1.97
C GLY A 135 23.74 -10.59 -3.26
N THR A 136 22.67 -10.40 -4.04
CA THR A 136 22.54 -11.04 -5.37
C THR A 136 23.56 -10.50 -6.36
N LEU A 137 23.84 -9.20 -6.34
CA LEU A 137 24.84 -8.60 -7.22
C LEU A 137 26.27 -9.08 -6.90
N LEU A 138 26.58 -9.30 -5.62
CA LEU A 138 27.92 -9.71 -5.18
C LEU A 138 28.12 -11.23 -5.21
N PHE A 139 27.14 -11.99 -4.72
CA PHE A 139 27.27 -13.42 -4.42
C PHE A 139 26.24 -14.30 -5.15
N GLY A 140 25.32 -13.72 -5.92
CA GLY A 140 24.31 -14.49 -6.67
C GLY A 140 24.94 -15.37 -7.74
N GLU A 141 24.40 -16.59 -7.87
CA GLU A 141 24.81 -17.54 -8.89
C GLU A 141 24.57 -16.96 -10.29
N ARG A 142 25.56 -17.12 -11.18
CA ARG A 142 25.46 -16.62 -12.56
C ARG A 142 24.52 -17.52 -13.35
N ASN A 143 23.49 -16.92 -13.92
CA ASN A 143 22.50 -17.59 -14.74
C ASN A 143 22.92 -17.58 -16.22
N HIS A 144 24.07 -18.21 -16.53
CA HIS A 144 24.54 -18.33 -17.91
C HIS A 144 23.77 -19.44 -18.63
N GLY A 145 22.97 -19.05 -19.62
CA GLY A 145 22.36 -19.99 -20.57
C GLY A 145 20.98 -20.52 -20.19
N ARG A 146 20.42 -20.16 -19.02
CA ARG A 146 18.98 -20.38 -18.77
C ARG A 146 18.23 -19.11 -19.15
N PRO A 147 17.28 -19.18 -20.10
CA PRO A 147 16.40 -18.06 -20.34
C PRO A 147 15.63 -17.74 -19.06
N MET A 148 15.46 -16.47 -18.77
CA MET A 148 14.58 -16.04 -17.68
C MET A 148 13.19 -16.60 -17.96
N ALA A 149 12.54 -17.18 -16.94
CA ALA A 149 11.17 -17.70 -17.08
C ALA A 149 10.28 -16.62 -17.70
N ASP A 150 9.38 -16.93 -18.61
CA ASP A 150 8.55 -15.92 -19.27
C ASP A 150 7.57 -15.28 -18.26
N TRP A 151 7.75 -13.99 -17.99
CA TRP A 151 6.89 -13.15 -17.14
C TRP A 151 5.98 -12.23 -17.99
N GLY A 152 6.10 -12.28 -19.32
CA GLY A 152 5.52 -11.33 -20.26
C GLY A 152 4.30 -11.83 -21.05
N VAL A 153 3.98 -13.12 -21.01
CA VAL A 153 2.76 -13.64 -21.62
C VAL A 153 1.85 -14.14 -20.51
N ALA A 154 0.71 -13.45 -20.31
CA ALA A 154 -0.38 -13.99 -19.52
C ALA A 154 -0.68 -15.38 -20.07
N GLN A 155 -0.38 -16.41 -19.29
CA GLN A 155 -0.58 -17.78 -19.74
C GLN A 155 -2.07 -17.91 -20.06
N PRO A 156 -2.43 -18.28 -21.31
CA PRO A 156 -3.82 -18.47 -21.65
C PRO A 156 -4.39 -19.49 -20.66
N LEU A 157 -5.54 -19.17 -20.07
CA LEU A 157 -6.26 -20.13 -19.24
C LEU A 157 -6.37 -21.44 -20.03
N THR A 158 -6.18 -22.57 -19.36
CA THR A 158 -6.17 -23.88 -20.01
C THR A 158 -7.40 -24.04 -20.91
N GLY A 159 -7.21 -24.11 -22.23
CA GLY A 159 -8.28 -24.20 -23.22
C GLY A 159 -8.73 -22.87 -23.87
N ALA A 160 -8.10 -21.74 -23.57
CA ALA A 160 -8.42 -20.45 -24.19
C ALA A 160 -8.08 -20.43 -25.69
N ARG A 161 -9.01 -19.89 -26.50
CA ARG A 161 -8.83 -19.65 -27.94
C ARG A 161 -8.85 -18.14 -28.20
N PRO A 162 -8.22 -17.64 -29.27
CA PRO A 162 -8.37 -16.24 -29.67
C PRO A 162 -9.88 -15.90 -29.79
N GLY A 163 -10.33 -14.82 -29.12
CA GLY A 163 -11.75 -14.43 -29.09
C GLY A 163 -12.66 -15.22 -28.15
N SER A 164 -12.14 -16.18 -27.36
CA SER A 164 -12.99 -17.04 -26.51
C SER A 164 -13.81 -16.31 -25.43
N LEU A 165 -13.49 -15.04 -25.15
CA LEU A 165 -14.19 -14.20 -24.18
C LEU A 165 -14.90 -13.00 -24.83
N GLU A 166 -14.90 -12.90 -26.17
CA GLU A 166 -15.39 -11.73 -26.92
C GLU A 166 -16.88 -11.43 -26.69
N HIS A 167 -17.67 -12.46 -26.35
CA HIS A 167 -19.11 -12.34 -26.07
C HIS A 167 -19.50 -12.67 -24.62
N ASP A 168 -18.55 -13.00 -23.77
CA ASP A 168 -18.81 -13.29 -22.36
C ASP A 168 -18.47 -12.07 -21.51
N HIS A 169 -19.43 -11.16 -21.38
CA HIS A 169 -19.32 -9.96 -20.53
C HIS A 169 -19.01 -10.30 -19.06
N TRP A 170 -19.28 -11.54 -18.64
CA TRP A 170 -19.00 -12.06 -17.31
C TRP A 170 -17.70 -12.86 -17.25
N ALA A 171 -16.93 -12.97 -18.33
CA ALA A 171 -15.63 -13.65 -18.34
C ALA A 171 -14.64 -13.08 -17.32
N VAL A 172 -14.78 -11.79 -17.00
CA VAL A 172 -13.94 -11.06 -16.04
C VAL A 172 -14.53 -11.02 -14.64
N LYS A 173 -15.12 -12.13 -14.15
CA LYS A 173 -15.73 -12.23 -12.80
C LYS A 173 -14.84 -11.66 -11.70
N GLY A 174 -13.54 -11.96 -11.74
CA GLY A 174 -12.57 -11.45 -10.77
C GLY A 174 -12.46 -9.92 -10.77
N THR A 175 -12.35 -9.31 -11.96
CA THR A 175 -12.30 -7.84 -12.11
C THR A 175 -13.61 -7.20 -11.68
N VAL A 176 -14.75 -7.78 -12.03
CA VAL A 176 -16.07 -7.29 -11.62
C VAL A 176 -16.20 -7.31 -10.10
N VAL A 177 -15.84 -8.43 -9.45
CA VAL A 177 -15.86 -8.55 -7.99
C VAL A 177 -14.92 -7.56 -7.33
N LEU A 178 -13.67 -7.44 -7.79
CA LEU A 178 -12.69 -6.51 -7.24
C LEU A 178 -13.15 -5.06 -7.37
N THR A 179 -13.75 -4.72 -8.51
CA THR A 179 -14.30 -3.38 -8.76
C THR A 179 -15.50 -3.11 -7.87
N ALA A 180 -16.42 -4.08 -7.71
CA ALA A 180 -17.56 -3.95 -6.82
C ALA A 180 -17.14 -3.77 -5.35
N VAL A 181 -16.13 -4.53 -4.89
CA VAL A 181 -15.55 -4.39 -3.55
C VAL A 181 -14.91 -3.01 -3.40
N PHE A 182 -14.11 -2.58 -4.37
CA PHE A 182 -13.50 -1.25 -4.37
C PHE A 182 -14.55 -0.13 -4.29
N LEU A 183 -15.59 -0.17 -5.15
CA LEU A 183 -16.66 0.84 -5.17
C LEU A 183 -17.48 0.83 -3.88
N THR A 184 -17.73 -0.35 -3.30
CA THR A 184 -18.42 -0.48 -2.01
C THR A 184 -17.58 0.13 -0.89
N CYS A 185 -16.30 -0.22 -0.80
CA CYS A 185 -15.38 0.37 0.18
C CYS A 185 -15.25 1.89 -0.01
N PHE A 186 -15.19 2.36 -1.26
CA PHE A 186 -15.17 3.78 -1.57
C PHE A 186 -16.43 4.48 -1.08
N ALA A 187 -17.62 3.98 -1.42
CA ALA A 187 -18.90 4.56 -1.01
C ALA A 187 -19.03 4.60 0.51
N VAL A 188 -18.74 3.49 1.20
CA VAL A 188 -18.79 3.41 2.67
C VAL A 188 -17.83 4.44 3.29
N TYR A 189 -16.57 4.49 2.83
CA TYR A 189 -15.59 5.44 3.34
C TYR A 189 -16.00 6.89 3.09
N TYR A 190 -16.48 7.18 1.88
CA TYR A 190 -16.92 8.51 1.47
C TYR A 190 -18.07 9.01 2.36
N PHE A 191 -19.15 8.23 2.49
CA PHE A 191 -20.30 8.60 3.32
C PHE A 191 -19.96 8.64 4.81
N ALA A 192 -19.07 7.77 5.30
CA ALA A 192 -18.60 7.84 6.69
C ALA A 192 -17.87 9.15 6.99
N ASN A 193 -17.06 9.67 6.05
CA ASN A 193 -16.38 10.95 6.22
C ASN A 193 -17.34 12.13 6.16
N TRP A 194 -18.35 12.07 5.29
CA TRP A 194 -19.42 13.09 5.26
C TRP A 194 -20.23 13.11 6.55
N LYS A 195 -20.55 11.93 7.09
CA LYS A 195 -21.19 11.84 8.40
C LYS A 195 -20.31 12.42 9.50
N ALA A 196 -19.02 12.05 9.54
CA ALA A 196 -18.09 12.58 10.53
C ALA A 196 -17.99 14.11 10.46
N LEU A 197 -17.99 14.67 9.24
CA LEU A 197 -18.05 16.13 9.05
C LEU A 197 -19.36 16.72 9.59
N ALA A 198 -20.52 16.13 9.27
CA ALA A 198 -21.81 16.61 9.75
C ALA A 198 -21.92 16.58 11.29
N ASP A 199 -21.29 15.60 11.94
CA ASP A 199 -21.32 15.47 13.41
C ASP A 199 -20.48 16.55 14.11
N VAL A 200 -19.43 17.09 13.46
CA VAL A 200 -18.54 18.13 14.02
C VAL A 200 -18.78 19.53 13.48
N TRP A 201 -19.46 19.65 12.34
CA TRP A 201 -19.71 20.93 11.68
C TRP A 201 -20.91 21.65 12.34
N PRO A 202 -20.71 22.80 13.01
CA PRO A 202 -21.73 23.42 13.84
C PRO A 202 -22.72 24.28 13.05
N VAL A 203 -23.13 23.85 11.84
CA VAL A 203 -24.26 24.51 11.16
C VAL A 203 -25.54 23.99 11.80
N ARG A 204 -25.96 24.69 12.85
CA ARG A 204 -27.35 24.80 13.26
C ARG A 204 -27.93 26.08 12.67
#